data_AF-A0A968ZBL5-F1
#
_entry.id   AF-A0A968ZBL5-F1
#
_cell.length_a   1.000
_cell.length_b   1.000
_cell.length_c   1.000
_cell.angle_alpha   90.00
_cell.angle_beta   90.00
_cell.angle_gamma   90.00
#
_symmetry.space_group_name_H-M   'P 1'
#
loop_
_entity.id
_entity.type
_entity.pdbx_description
1 polymer ?
#
loop_
_entity_poly.entity_id
_entity_poly.type
_entity_poly.pdbx_seq_one_letter_code
_entity_poly.pdbx_strand_id
1 'polypeptide(L)'
;MRAGAQHHAAGGPPDNPMYLQLQNQLADADSQVRGLNERAAALETNIAELQKRILQTPTVEAEYSSLQSQHQVALQRYQSFKDKEADAQVAETMEQQSKGETFSVIEPPQYPDVPERPNRRLLMLVGIFMTGMLAAAAMVAIDMLDPRIYEPKSLMAAFGEMPLATVPYIRTNDEMRGRRLRMIGVASVAAILMAGLLVFGF
;
A
#
# COMPACT_ATOMS: atom_id res chain seq x y z
N MET A 1 69.70 33.71 -74.97
CA MET A 1 70.72 33.95 -73.92
C MET A 1 70.20 33.24 -72.66
N ARG A 2 70.79 32.23 -72.03
CA ARG A 2 72.09 31.53 -72.02
C ARG A 2 71.73 30.05 -71.78
N ALA A 3 72.12 29.10 -72.62
CA ALA A 3 73.47 28.51 -72.69
C ALA A 3 73.87 27.76 -71.41
N GLY A 4 73.81 26.43 -71.50
CA GLY A 4 74.90 25.53 -71.11
C GLY A 4 75.08 25.22 -69.64
N ALA A 5 74.90 23.95 -69.29
CA ALA A 5 75.90 23.18 -68.55
C ALA A 5 75.45 21.72 -68.45
N GLN A 6 75.67 20.97 -69.54
CA GLN A 6 76.00 19.56 -69.40
C GLN A 6 77.37 19.53 -68.72
N HIS A 7 77.42 19.11 -67.45
CA HIS A 7 78.68 18.77 -66.81
C HIS A 7 78.70 17.28 -66.50
N HIS A 8 79.56 16.62 -67.26
CA HIS A 8 80.15 15.32 -67.04
C HIS A 8 80.56 15.13 -65.58
N ALA A 9 80.19 13.97 -65.04
CA ALA A 9 80.95 13.28 -64.02
C ALA A 9 80.76 11.78 -64.20
N ALA A 10 81.40 11.24 -65.23
CA ALA A 10 81.81 9.85 -65.24
C ALA A 10 82.95 9.72 -64.22
N GLY A 11 82.60 9.41 -62.98
CA GLY A 11 83.52 8.89 -61.97
C GLY A 11 83.10 7.45 -61.72
N GLY A 12 83.84 6.48 -62.26
CA GLY A 12 83.66 5.07 -61.93
C GLY A 12 83.77 4.86 -60.40
N PRO A 13 83.17 3.78 -59.87
CA PRO A 13 83.11 3.54 -58.43
C PRO A 13 84.49 3.63 -57.79
N PRO A 14 84.63 4.22 -56.59
CA PRO A 14 85.89 4.19 -55.86
C PRO A 14 86.22 2.74 -55.50
N ASP A 15 87.22 2.16 -56.18
CA ASP A 15 87.84 0.86 -55.91
C ASP A 15 88.65 0.88 -54.58
N ASN A 16 88.07 1.44 -53.51
CA ASN A 16 88.61 1.32 -52.16
C ASN A 16 87.80 0.25 -51.41
N PRO A 17 88.38 -0.95 -51.16
CA PRO A 17 87.66 -2.09 -50.58
C PRO A 17 87.07 -1.79 -49.19
N MET A 18 87.68 -0.87 -48.42
CA MET A 18 87.17 -0.44 -47.11
C MET A 18 85.87 0.38 -47.22
N TYR A 19 85.71 1.18 -48.28
CA TYR A 19 84.51 1.99 -48.47
C TYR A 19 83.31 1.13 -48.85
N LEU A 20 83.53 0.14 -49.73
CA LEU A 20 82.51 -0.84 -50.12
C LEU A 20 82.04 -1.70 -48.94
N GLN A 21 82.96 -2.13 -48.05
CA GLN A 21 82.59 -2.83 -46.82
C GLN A 21 81.72 -1.97 -45.90
N LEU A 22 82.09 -0.70 -45.69
CA LEU A 22 81.31 0.20 -44.83
C LEU A 22 79.93 0.50 -45.44
N GLN A 23 79.84 0.64 -46.76
CA GLN A 23 78.56 0.82 -47.47
C GLN A 23 77.64 -0.40 -47.31
N ASN A 24 78.19 -1.61 -47.40
CA ASN A 24 77.45 -2.84 -47.16
C ASN A 24 76.98 -2.96 -45.71
N GLN A 25 77.84 -2.63 -44.73
CA GLN A 25 77.45 -2.62 -43.31
C GLN A 25 76.34 -1.60 -43.02
N LEU A 26 76.40 -0.42 -43.63
CA LEU A 26 75.35 0.58 -43.52
C LEU A 26 74.03 0.08 -44.14
N ALA A 27 74.10 -0.52 -45.34
CA ALA A 27 72.93 -1.09 -46.01
C ALA A 27 72.30 -2.24 -45.20
N ASP A 28 73.12 -3.10 -44.59
CA ASP A 28 72.69 -4.17 -43.70
C ASP A 28 72.01 -3.60 -42.45
N ALA A 29 72.62 -2.61 -41.78
CA ALA A 29 72.05 -1.94 -40.62
C ALA A 29 70.71 -1.24 -40.95
N ASP A 30 70.65 -0.52 -42.07
CA ASP A 30 69.42 0.11 -42.56
C ASP A 30 68.32 -0.93 -42.86
N SER A 31 68.69 -2.09 -43.42
CA SER A 31 67.74 -3.17 -43.65
C SER A 31 67.20 -3.76 -42.34
N GLN A 32 68.04 -3.89 -41.32
CA GLN A 32 67.63 -4.36 -39.99
C GLN A 32 66.71 -3.34 -39.31
N VAL A 33 67.04 -2.05 -39.37
CA VAL A 33 66.20 -0.98 -38.81
C VAL A 33 64.84 -0.96 -39.49
N ARG A 34 64.79 -1.05 -40.83
CA ARG A 34 63.52 -1.17 -41.57
C ARG A 34 62.71 -2.39 -41.13
N GLY A 35 63.32 -3.56 -41.06
CA GLY A 35 62.64 -4.79 -40.63
C GLY A 35 62.15 -4.72 -39.17
N LEU A 36 62.90 -4.08 -38.27
CA LEU A 36 62.46 -3.86 -36.88
C LEU A 36 61.29 -2.88 -36.80
N ASN A 37 61.30 -1.81 -37.60
CA ASN A 37 60.20 -0.85 -37.65
C ASN A 37 58.92 -1.47 -38.22
N GLU A 38 59.02 -2.31 -39.25
CA GLU A 38 57.89 -3.07 -39.78
C GLU A 38 57.30 -4.03 -38.73
N ARG A 39 58.17 -4.72 -37.96
CA ARG A 39 57.74 -5.57 -36.85
C ARG A 39 57.07 -4.77 -35.74
N ALA A 40 57.61 -3.61 -35.39
CA ALA A 40 57.03 -2.73 -34.38
C ALA A 40 55.63 -2.26 -34.81
N ALA A 41 55.47 -1.80 -36.05
CA ALA A 41 54.18 -1.39 -36.59
C ALA A 41 53.16 -2.55 -36.64
N ALA A 42 53.61 -3.75 -37.01
CA ALA A 42 52.77 -4.95 -36.97
C ALA A 42 52.34 -5.32 -35.54
N LEU A 43 53.24 -5.20 -34.56
CA LEU A 43 52.93 -5.44 -33.15
C LEU A 43 51.95 -4.41 -32.59
N GLU A 44 52.13 -3.12 -32.90
CA GLU A 44 51.19 -2.06 -32.50
C GLU A 44 49.78 -2.31 -33.07
N THR A 45 49.70 -2.75 -34.34
CA THR A 45 48.43 -3.10 -34.97
C THR A 45 47.77 -4.28 -34.25
N ASN A 46 48.54 -5.34 -33.92
CA ASN A 46 48.03 -6.48 -33.16
C ASN A 46 47.56 -6.08 -31.75
N ILE A 47 48.30 -5.20 -31.07
CA ILE A 47 47.91 -4.70 -29.74
C ILE A 47 46.61 -3.92 -29.83
N ALA A 48 46.45 -3.05 -30.83
CA ALA A 48 45.22 -2.28 -31.02
C ALA A 48 44.01 -3.20 -31.29
N GLU A 49 44.20 -4.27 -32.09
CA GLU A 49 43.14 -5.24 -32.34
C GLU A 49 42.77 -6.04 -31.07
N LEU A 50 43.76 -6.49 -30.30
CA LEU A 50 43.54 -7.20 -29.04
C LEU A 50 42.85 -6.31 -28.00
N GLN A 51 43.26 -5.04 -27.87
CA GLN A 51 42.59 -4.08 -26.99
C GLN A 51 41.13 -3.89 -27.39
N LYS A 52 40.84 -3.75 -28.69
CA LYS A 52 39.46 -3.65 -29.18
C LYS A 52 38.64 -4.90 -28.81
N ARG A 53 39.22 -6.09 -28.96
CA ARG A 53 38.55 -7.37 -28.59
C ARG A 53 38.29 -7.47 -27.09
N ILE A 54 39.25 -7.06 -26.26
CA ILE A 54 39.10 -7.02 -24.79
C ILE A 54 37.96 -6.06 -24.40
N LEU A 55 37.89 -4.89 -25.02
CA LEU A 55 36.82 -3.92 -24.75
C LEU A 55 35.43 -4.43 -25.16
N GLN A 56 35.35 -5.36 -26.12
CA GLN A 56 34.10 -5.99 -26.56
C GLN A 56 33.73 -7.26 -25.76
N THR A 57 34.66 -7.84 -24.98
CA THR A 57 34.39 -9.06 -24.21
C THR A 57 33.29 -8.87 -23.15
N PRO A 58 33.26 -7.78 -22.35
CA PRO A 58 32.24 -7.58 -21.33
C PRO A 58 30.81 -7.49 -21.89
N THR A 59 30.64 -6.90 -23.07
CA THR A 59 29.31 -6.78 -23.69
C THR A 59 28.78 -8.13 -24.13
N VAL A 60 29.64 -8.97 -24.73
CA VAL A 60 29.27 -10.34 -25.15
C VAL A 60 28.97 -11.21 -23.94
N GLU A 61 29.75 -11.09 -22.86
CA GLU A 61 29.53 -11.84 -21.62
C GLU A 61 28.21 -11.44 -20.94
N ALA A 62 27.90 -10.13 -20.91
CA ALA A 62 26.63 -9.62 -20.38
C ALA A 62 25.43 -10.12 -21.21
N GLU A 63 25.51 -10.09 -22.54
CA GLU A 63 24.48 -10.63 -23.43
C GLU A 63 24.26 -12.12 -23.21
N TYR A 64 25.35 -12.89 -23.10
CA TYR A 64 25.29 -14.33 -22.84
C TYR A 64 24.65 -14.65 -21.48
N SER A 65 25.04 -13.92 -20.42
CA SER A 65 24.44 -14.05 -19.09
C SER A 65 22.93 -13.74 -19.11
N SER A 66 22.54 -12.67 -19.80
CA SER A 66 21.13 -12.33 -20.03
C SER A 66 20.37 -13.46 -20.74
N LEU A 67 20.95 -14.01 -21.81
CA LEU A 67 20.32 -15.09 -22.58
C LEU A 67 20.16 -16.36 -21.72
N GLN A 68 21.17 -16.69 -20.92
CA GLN A 68 21.12 -17.83 -20.00
C GLN A 68 20.00 -17.66 -18.95
N SER A 69 19.87 -16.47 -18.37
CA SER A 69 18.79 -16.17 -17.41
C SER A 69 17.41 -16.26 -18.07
N GLN A 70 17.25 -15.68 -19.26
CA GLN A 70 16.00 -15.75 -20.03
C GLN A 70 15.62 -17.20 -20.35
N HIS A 71 16.59 -18.02 -20.76
CA HIS A 71 16.39 -19.43 -21.02
C HIS A 71 15.94 -20.20 -19.76
N GLN A 72 16.55 -19.92 -18.61
CA GLN A 72 16.15 -20.54 -17.34
C GLN A 72 14.71 -20.16 -16.94
N VAL A 73 14.33 -18.89 -17.10
CA VAL A 73 12.96 -18.43 -16.85
C VAL A 73 11.97 -19.09 -17.81
N ALA A 74 12.33 -19.22 -19.09
CA ALA A 74 11.49 -19.88 -20.09
C ALA A 74 11.27 -21.36 -19.74
N LEU A 75 12.31 -22.08 -19.33
CA LEU A 75 12.22 -23.47 -18.87
C LEU A 75 11.31 -23.61 -17.64
N GLN A 76 11.46 -22.73 -16.63
CA GLN A 76 10.59 -22.75 -15.44
C GLN A 76 9.12 -22.51 -15.80
N ARG A 77 8.84 -21.56 -16.69
CA ARG A 77 7.48 -21.31 -17.18
C ARG A 77 6.93 -22.51 -17.94
N TYR A 78 7.72 -23.11 -18.82
CA TYR A 78 7.34 -24.31 -19.54
C TYR A 78 6.96 -25.44 -18.58
N GLN A 79 7.79 -25.72 -17.58
CA GLN A 79 7.49 -26.74 -16.58
C GLN A 79 6.18 -26.44 -15.83
N SER A 80 5.99 -25.19 -15.40
CA SER A 80 4.75 -24.79 -14.71
C SER A 80 3.49 -24.95 -15.57
N PHE A 81 3.60 -24.77 -16.89
CA PHE A 81 2.49 -25.01 -17.80
C PHE A 81 2.24 -26.50 -18.01
N LYS A 82 3.30 -27.31 -18.11
CA LYS A 82 3.16 -28.78 -18.19
C LYS A 82 2.52 -29.36 -16.93
N ASP A 83 2.88 -28.86 -15.75
CA ASP A 83 2.30 -29.29 -14.48
C ASP A 83 0.80 -28.93 -14.42
N LYS A 84 0.44 -27.69 -14.79
CA LYS A 84 -0.97 -27.26 -14.86
C LYS A 84 -1.79 -28.01 -15.91
N GLU A 85 -1.19 -28.35 -17.05
CA GLU A 85 -1.81 -29.19 -18.08
C GLU A 85 -2.12 -30.57 -17.53
N ALA A 86 -1.17 -31.18 -16.79
CA ALA A 86 -1.39 -32.47 -16.14
C ALA A 86 -2.50 -32.39 -15.07
N ASP A 87 -2.50 -31.36 -14.22
CA ASP A 87 -3.55 -31.15 -13.22
C ASP A 87 -4.93 -30.97 -13.86
N ALA A 88 -5.01 -30.18 -14.95
CA ALA A 88 -6.25 -29.97 -15.69
C ALA A 88 -6.74 -31.27 -16.34
N GLN A 89 -5.84 -32.09 -16.90
CA GLN A 89 -6.19 -33.38 -17.50
C GLN A 89 -6.68 -34.39 -16.44
N VAL A 90 -6.09 -34.38 -15.25
CA VAL A 90 -6.58 -35.17 -14.12
C VAL A 90 -7.97 -34.68 -13.70
N ALA A 91 -8.17 -33.37 -13.55
CA ALA A 91 -9.46 -32.79 -13.21
C ALA A 91 -10.55 -33.13 -14.24
N GLU A 92 -10.24 -32.99 -15.54
CA GLU A 92 -11.13 -33.37 -16.65
C GLU A 92 -11.48 -34.86 -16.59
N THR A 93 -10.50 -35.73 -16.35
CA THR A 93 -10.75 -37.17 -16.23
C THR A 93 -11.63 -37.49 -15.02
N MET A 94 -11.48 -36.78 -13.90
CA MET A 94 -12.34 -36.93 -12.73
C MET A 94 -13.77 -36.44 -12.99
N GLU A 95 -13.94 -35.33 -13.72
CA GLU A 95 -15.25 -34.84 -14.15
C GLU A 95 -15.93 -35.83 -15.11
N GLN A 96 -15.22 -36.31 -16.13
CA GLN A 96 -15.72 -37.31 -17.09
C GLN A 96 -16.11 -38.63 -16.42
N GLN A 97 -15.37 -39.06 -15.38
CA GLN A 97 -15.70 -40.24 -14.60
C GLN A 97 -16.80 -40.00 -13.55
N SER A 98 -17.35 -38.79 -13.47
CA SER A 98 -18.27 -38.34 -12.41
C SER A 98 -17.72 -38.61 -11.00
N LYS A 99 -16.38 -38.60 -10.86
CA LYS A 99 -15.62 -38.74 -9.61
C LYS A 99 -15.12 -37.40 -9.07
N GLY A 100 -15.43 -36.29 -9.73
CA GLY A 100 -15.34 -34.97 -9.11
C GLY A 100 -16.12 -34.98 -7.80
N GLU A 101 -15.64 -34.27 -6.78
CA GLU A 101 -16.29 -34.18 -5.48
C GLU A 101 -17.79 -33.97 -5.67
N THR A 102 -18.57 -35.04 -5.47
CA THR A 102 -20.01 -34.92 -5.44
C THR A 102 -20.26 -34.21 -4.12
N PHE A 103 -20.50 -32.90 -4.18
CA PHE A 103 -20.95 -32.11 -3.03
C PHE A 103 -22.32 -32.65 -2.63
N SER A 104 -22.32 -33.74 -1.88
CA SER A 104 -23.48 -34.26 -1.21
C SER A 104 -23.73 -33.35 -0.02
N VAL A 105 -24.89 -32.69 -0.01
CA VAL A 105 -25.33 -31.89 1.13
C VAL A 105 -25.62 -32.86 2.27
N ILE A 106 -24.62 -33.11 3.12
CA ILE A 106 -24.77 -33.95 4.32
C ILE A 106 -25.73 -33.26 5.29
N GLU A 107 -25.62 -31.94 5.42
CA GLU A 107 -26.48 -31.13 6.27
C GLU A 107 -26.78 -29.77 5.61
N PRO A 108 -28.06 -29.41 5.42
CA PRO A 108 -28.43 -28.11 4.86
C PRO A 108 -28.02 -26.98 5.83
N PRO A 109 -27.76 -25.76 5.32
CA PRO A 109 -27.43 -24.63 6.17
C PRO A 109 -28.58 -24.38 7.16
N GLN A 110 -28.27 -24.46 8.45
CA GLN A 110 -29.24 -24.15 9.50
C GLN A 110 -29.37 -22.63 9.61
N TYR A 111 -30.61 -22.16 9.70
CA TYR A 111 -30.88 -20.75 9.99
C TYR A 111 -30.45 -20.45 11.44
N PRO A 112 -29.86 -19.28 11.73
CA PRO A 112 -29.49 -18.93 13.09
C PRO A 112 -30.76 -18.83 13.96
N ASP A 113 -30.86 -19.68 14.98
CA ASP A 113 -31.97 -19.67 15.94
C ASP A 113 -32.03 -18.39 16.78
N VAL A 114 -30.89 -17.70 16.89
CA VAL A 114 -30.76 -16.44 17.63
C VAL A 114 -30.25 -15.33 16.72
N PRO A 115 -30.85 -14.13 16.79
CA PRO A 115 -30.37 -13.00 16.00
C PRO A 115 -28.97 -12.60 16.44
N GLU A 116 -27.98 -12.69 15.53
CA GLU A 116 -26.59 -12.32 15.83
C GLU A 116 -26.43 -10.82 16.12
N ARG A 117 -27.28 -9.96 15.52
CA ARG A 117 -27.25 -8.50 15.70
C ARG A 117 -28.64 -7.89 15.48
N PRO A 118 -28.97 -6.74 16.13
CA PRO A 118 -28.35 -6.16 17.32
C PRO A 118 -28.93 -6.74 18.62
N ASN A 119 -28.17 -6.67 19.72
CA ASN A 119 -28.58 -7.12 21.06
C ASN A 119 -29.84 -6.37 21.54
N ARG A 120 -31.02 -6.97 21.32
CA ARG A 120 -32.33 -6.35 21.59
C ARG A 120 -32.46 -5.87 23.03
N ARG A 121 -31.91 -6.62 24.00
CA ARG A 121 -31.88 -6.27 25.44
C ARG A 121 -31.09 -4.99 25.72
N LEU A 122 -29.93 -4.82 25.07
CA LEU A 122 -29.10 -3.63 25.23
C LEU A 122 -29.80 -2.38 24.69
N LEU A 123 -30.40 -2.48 23.49
CA LEU A 123 -31.10 -1.36 22.87
C LEU A 123 -32.29 -0.88 23.72
N MET A 124 -33.05 -1.81 24.30
CA MET A 124 -34.16 -1.47 25.20
C MET A 124 -33.70 -0.77 26.48
N LEU A 125 -32.65 -1.28 27.13
CA LEU A 125 -32.12 -0.68 28.35
C LEU A 125 -31.64 0.77 28.09
N VAL A 126 -30.91 0.98 27.00
CA VAL A 126 -30.47 2.31 26.58
C VAL A 126 -31.66 3.22 26.27
N GLY A 127 -32.70 2.72 25.57
CA GLY A 127 -33.90 3.49 25.26
C GLY A 127 -34.66 3.94 26.50
N ILE A 128 -34.88 3.04 27.47
CA ILE A 128 -35.55 3.37 28.74
C ILE A 128 -34.72 4.38 29.54
N PHE A 129 -33.40 4.19 29.62
CA PHE A 129 -32.52 5.11 30.31
C PHE A 129 -32.54 6.51 29.69
N MET A 130 -32.43 6.60 28.36
CA MET A 130 -32.43 7.87 27.63
C MET A 130 -33.77 8.60 27.74
N THR A 131 -34.89 7.89 27.62
CA THR A 131 -36.22 8.51 27.76
C THR A 131 -36.47 9.01 29.18
N GLY A 132 -36.07 8.24 30.20
CA GLY A 132 -36.15 8.68 31.60
C GLY A 132 -35.28 9.91 31.87
N MET A 133 -34.05 9.92 31.36
CA MET A 133 -33.14 11.07 31.47
C MET A 133 -33.71 12.31 30.78
N LEU A 134 -34.26 12.16 29.57
CA LEU A 134 -34.86 13.26 28.83
C LEU A 134 -36.12 13.81 29.51
N ALA A 135 -36.96 12.93 30.07
CA ALA A 135 -38.15 13.35 30.82
C ALA A 135 -37.78 14.12 32.10
N ALA A 136 -36.78 13.66 32.85
CA ALA A 136 -36.29 14.36 34.02
C ALA A 136 -35.68 15.72 33.66
N ALA A 137 -34.85 15.76 32.62
CA ALA A 137 -34.27 17.00 32.12
C ALA A 137 -35.34 18.00 31.65
N ALA A 138 -36.37 17.54 30.94
CA ALA A 138 -37.50 18.37 30.52
C ALA A 138 -38.29 18.91 31.71
N MET A 139 -38.52 18.11 32.75
CA MET A 139 -39.21 18.56 33.97
C MET A 139 -38.43 19.67 34.68
N VAL A 140 -37.11 19.49 34.84
CA VAL A 140 -36.23 20.52 35.43
C VAL A 140 -36.21 21.77 34.56
N ALA A 141 -36.12 21.63 33.23
CA ALA A 141 -36.15 22.78 32.32
C ALA A 141 -37.46 23.56 32.42
N ILE A 142 -38.60 22.89 32.51
CA ILE A 142 -39.91 23.53 32.69
C ILE A 142 -39.97 24.28 34.02
N ASP A 143 -39.43 23.71 35.10
CA ASP A 143 -39.39 24.36 36.43
C ASP A 143 -38.46 25.59 36.43
N MET A 144 -37.29 25.49 35.78
CA MET A 144 -36.39 26.64 35.61
C MET A 144 -36.98 27.77 34.75
N LEU A 145 -37.93 27.45 33.86
CA LEU A 145 -38.63 28.41 33.02
C LEU A 145 -39.92 28.97 33.67
N ASP A 146 -40.36 28.47 34.83
CA ASP A 146 -41.54 28.98 35.54
C ASP A 146 -41.16 30.24 36.36
N PRO A 147 -41.65 31.45 36.00
CA PRO A 147 -41.30 32.69 36.68
C PRO A 147 -42.01 32.87 38.04
N ARG A 148 -42.73 31.87 38.54
CA ARG A 148 -43.55 31.99 39.76
C ARG A 148 -42.71 31.80 41.03
N ILE A 149 -42.81 32.79 41.92
CA ILE A 149 -42.08 32.82 43.19
C ILE A 149 -42.99 32.27 44.29
N TYR A 150 -42.74 31.04 44.74
CA TYR A 150 -43.54 30.38 45.79
C TYR A 150 -42.91 30.45 47.18
N GLU A 151 -41.61 30.74 47.28
CA GLU A 151 -40.89 30.74 48.57
C GLU A 151 -40.66 32.14 49.13
N PRO A 152 -40.86 32.36 50.44
CA PRO A 152 -40.56 33.63 51.11
C PRO A 152 -39.10 34.07 50.95
N LYS A 153 -38.17 33.10 50.87
CA LYS A 153 -36.74 33.35 50.66
C LYS A 153 -36.45 33.88 49.25
N SER A 154 -37.18 33.41 48.25
CA SER A 154 -37.08 33.87 46.87
C SER A 154 -37.64 35.28 46.70
N LEU A 155 -38.65 35.68 47.49
CA LEU A 155 -39.12 37.08 47.58
C LEU A 155 -38.05 38.00 48.20
N MET A 156 -37.39 37.54 49.27
CA MET A 156 -36.29 38.30 49.89
C MET A 156 -35.10 38.46 48.94
N ALA A 157 -34.76 37.42 48.16
CA ALA A 157 -33.71 37.49 47.15
C ALA A 157 -34.04 38.43 45.98
N ALA A 158 -35.32 38.54 45.59
CA ALA A 158 -35.76 39.40 44.49
C ALA A 158 -35.97 40.86 44.90
N PHE A 159 -36.46 41.13 46.12
CA PHE A 159 -36.89 42.47 46.55
C PHE A 159 -36.14 43.04 47.77
N GLY A 160 -35.25 42.26 48.40
CA GLY A 160 -34.37 42.72 49.48
C GLY A 160 -35.02 42.89 50.86
N GLU A 161 -36.33 42.66 50.99
CA GLU A 161 -37.08 42.84 52.23
C GLU A 161 -37.77 41.55 52.69
N MET A 162 -37.93 41.38 54.01
CA MET A 162 -38.60 40.22 54.60
C MET A 162 -40.12 40.40 54.57
N PRO A 163 -40.90 39.43 54.09
CA PRO A 163 -42.36 39.56 54.06
C PRO A 163 -42.95 39.65 55.47
N LEU A 164 -43.85 40.63 55.68
CA LEU A 164 -44.47 40.93 56.99
C LEU A 164 -45.44 39.83 57.48
N ALA A 165 -46.04 39.08 56.57
CA ALA A 165 -46.90 37.94 56.88
C ALA A 165 -46.91 36.96 55.70
N THR A 166 -46.90 35.66 55.97
CA THR A 166 -47.05 34.61 54.96
C THR A 166 -48.46 34.04 55.01
N VAL A 167 -49.18 34.09 53.90
CA VAL A 167 -50.48 33.39 53.79
C VAL A 167 -50.20 31.92 53.55
N PRO A 168 -50.63 31.00 54.44
CA PRO A 168 -50.46 29.58 54.20
C PRO A 168 -51.27 29.17 52.98
N TYR A 169 -50.65 28.35 52.12
CA TYR A 169 -51.32 27.82 50.94
C TYR A 169 -52.44 26.85 51.34
N ILE A 170 -53.69 27.28 51.19
CA ILE A 170 -54.87 26.45 51.45
C ILE A 170 -55.22 25.75 50.15
N ARG A 171 -55.07 24.41 50.13
CA ARG A 171 -55.35 23.60 48.94
C ARG A 171 -56.85 23.55 48.66
N THR A 172 -57.25 23.93 47.45
CA THR A 172 -58.64 23.83 46.99
C THR A 172 -58.93 22.41 46.48
N ASN A 173 -60.17 21.92 46.63
CA ASN A 173 -60.56 20.55 46.20
C ASN A 173 -60.30 20.29 44.70
N ASP A 174 -60.38 21.31 43.83
CA ASP A 174 -60.10 21.16 42.39
C ASP A 174 -58.61 20.93 42.08
N GLU A 175 -57.70 21.51 42.86
CA GLU A 175 -56.26 21.27 42.71
C GLU A 175 -55.87 19.86 43.17
N MET A 176 -56.55 19.34 44.19
CA MET A 176 -56.38 17.94 44.62
C MET A 176 -56.79 16.97 43.50
N ARG A 177 -57.83 17.31 42.72
CA ARG A 177 -58.30 16.51 41.57
C ARG A 177 -57.29 16.53 40.43
N GLY A 178 -56.76 17.71 40.08
CA GLY A 178 -55.70 17.85 39.07
C GLY A 178 -54.40 17.15 39.45
N ARG A 179 -54.00 17.23 40.72
CA ARG A 179 -52.81 16.52 41.24
C ARG A 179 -53.00 15.01 41.25
N ARG A 180 -54.20 14.53 41.60
CA ARG A 180 -54.52 13.09 41.55
C ARG A 180 -54.46 12.56 40.11
N LEU A 181 -54.99 13.29 39.13
CA LEU A 181 -54.89 12.94 37.71
C LEU A 181 -53.43 12.92 37.23
N ARG A 182 -52.61 13.90 37.62
CA ARG A 182 -51.16 13.92 37.32
C ARG A 182 -50.43 12.74 37.97
N MET A 183 -50.70 12.43 39.23
CA MET A 183 -50.10 11.27 39.92
C MET A 183 -50.53 9.95 39.29
N ILE A 184 -51.79 9.83 38.85
CA ILE A 184 -52.25 8.66 38.09
C ILE A 184 -51.52 8.56 36.76
N GLY A 185 -51.31 9.67 36.05
CA GLY A 185 -50.52 9.71 34.82
C GLY A 185 -49.06 9.31 35.01
N VAL A 186 -48.41 9.77 36.08
CA VAL A 186 -47.04 9.34 36.42
C VAL A 186 -47.00 7.86 36.79
N ALA A 187 -47.98 7.38 37.56
CA ALA A 187 -48.08 5.97 37.94
C ALA A 187 -48.34 5.06 36.72
N SER A 188 -49.14 5.48 35.75
CA SER A 188 -49.39 4.70 34.53
C SER A 188 -48.14 4.61 33.65
N VAL A 189 -47.38 5.69 33.50
CA VAL A 189 -46.09 5.68 32.77
C VAL A 189 -45.09 4.74 33.47
N ALA A 190 -44.99 4.81 34.80
CA ALA A 190 -44.11 3.91 35.56
C ALA A 190 -44.53 2.43 35.42
N ALA A 191 -45.83 2.14 35.42
CA ALA A 191 -46.35 0.79 35.23
C ALA A 191 -46.05 0.25 33.82
N ILE A 192 -46.15 1.07 32.77
CA ILE A 192 -45.82 0.67 31.39
C ILE A 192 -44.32 0.35 31.26
N LEU A 193 -43.45 1.18 31.86
CA LEU A 193 -42.00 0.92 31.86
C LEU A 193 -41.65 -0.38 32.60
N MET A 194 -42.30 -0.63 33.75
CA MET A 194 -42.06 -1.85 34.53
C MET A 194 -42.59 -3.10 33.81
N ALA A 195 -43.77 -3.01 33.18
CA ALA A 195 -44.32 -4.10 32.37
C ALA A 195 -43.44 -4.42 31.15
N GLY A 196 -42.90 -3.40 30.47
CA GLY A 196 -41.96 -3.59 29.37
C GLY A 196 -40.67 -4.30 29.81
N LEU A 197 -40.18 -4.00 31.01
CA LEU A 197 -39.00 -4.65 31.60
C LEU A 197 -39.25 -6.11 31.96
N LEU A 198 -40.44 -6.44 32.48
CA LEU A 198 -40.81 -7.82 32.86
C LEU A 198 -41.11 -8.73 31.66
N VAL A 199 -41.82 -8.23 30.65
CA VAL A 199 -42.21 -9.03 29.46
C VAL A 199 -41.00 -9.42 28.61
N PHE A 200 -39.94 -8.61 28.61
CA PHE A 200 -38.73 -8.84 27.80
C PHE A 200 -37.49 -9.23 28.62
N GLY A 201 -37.61 -9.25 29.96
CA GLY A 201 -36.57 -9.70 30.89
C GLY A 201 -36.52 -11.22 31.11
N PHE A 202 -37.56 -11.95 30.68
CA PHE A 202 -37.59 -13.41 30.54
C PHE A 202 -37.26 -13.80 29.08
#